data_AF-A0A8H4ILG0-F1
#
_entry.id   AF-A0A8H4ILG0-F1
#
_cell.length_a   1.000
_cell.length_b   1.000
_cell.length_c   1.000
_cell.angle_alpha   90.00
_cell.angle_beta   90.00
_cell.angle_gamma   90.00
#
_symmetry.space_group_name_H-M   'P 1'
#
loop_
_entity.id
_entity.type
_entity.pdbx_description
1 polymer ?
#
loop_
_entity_poly.entity_id
_entity_poly.type
_entity_poly.pdbx_seq_one_letter_code
_entity_poly.pdbx_strand_id
1 'polypeptide(L)'
;MATETDEPTAPLPAGMASLFNSNLYSDVEVRCSDGTTYPAHKAIICTQSAVLANACNPNHAFKEARENVVALEQDDPATVHALLVFLYDHCYTAPADGAMLFHARMYAMAEFYQVPALKELAKRCFREEVDGEGGWADPSFALAVEVVFESTPEGDRGLRDLVVEAACRHFGELKERKEFEEVAQRIGSFSFDVAEALHRRPVLTVELKCKECSGQVKFDVGDWEKAREKLDCACGASISLSAWMARFEQQSE
;
A
#
# COMPACT_ATOMS: atom_id res chain seq x y z
N MET A 1 11.66 0.37 44.51
CA MET A 1 11.78 -0.33 43.21
C MET A 1 10.38 -0.75 42.82
N ALA A 2 9.76 -0.01 41.92
CA ALA A 2 8.52 -0.41 41.25
C ALA A 2 8.88 -0.45 39.77
N THR A 3 9.11 -1.66 39.28
CA THR A 3 9.34 -1.95 37.87
C THR A 3 8.03 -2.50 37.30
N GLU A 4 7.80 -2.18 36.03
CA GLU A 4 6.68 -2.58 35.18
C GLU A 4 5.44 -1.69 35.28
N THR A 5 5.34 -0.86 34.24
CA THR A 5 4.19 -0.04 33.87
C THR A 5 3.04 -0.95 33.43
N ASP A 6 2.10 -1.23 34.34
CA ASP A 6 0.85 -1.90 34.01
C ASP A 6 -0.04 -0.88 33.29
N GLU A 7 -0.08 -0.94 31.96
CA GLU A 7 -0.89 -0.04 31.14
C GLU A 7 -2.38 -0.38 31.39
N PRO A 8 -3.22 0.54 31.90
CA PRO A 8 -4.59 0.22 32.33
C PRO A 8 -5.49 -0.38 31.23
N THR A 9 -5.10 -0.22 29.96
CA THR A 9 -5.79 -0.71 28.78
C THR A 9 -5.35 -2.12 28.37
N ALA A 10 -4.19 -2.63 28.82
CA ALA A 10 -3.63 -3.91 28.39
C ALA A 10 -4.58 -5.13 28.49
N PRO A 11 -5.46 -5.25 29.51
CA PRO A 11 -6.40 -6.35 29.58
C PRO A 11 -7.44 -6.38 28.45
N LEU A 12 -7.75 -5.22 27.85
CA LEU A 12 -8.80 -5.13 26.83
C LEU A 12 -8.35 -5.75 25.50
N PRO A 13 -7.21 -5.39 24.87
CA PRO A 13 -6.72 -6.07 23.68
C PRO A 13 -6.50 -7.57 23.91
N ALA A 14 -5.90 -7.97 25.04
CA ALA A 14 -5.69 -9.37 25.36
C ALA A 14 -7.01 -10.14 25.51
N GLY A 15 -8.00 -9.52 26.16
CA GLY A 15 -9.36 -10.06 26.28
C GLY A 15 -10.03 -10.20 24.91
N MET A 16 -9.94 -9.18 24.06
CA MET A 16 -10.46 -9.23 22.69
C MET A 16 -9.79 -10.35 21.90
N ALA A 17 -8.47 -10.42 21.84
CA ALA A 17 -7.74 -11.49 21.14
C ALA A 17 -8.17 -12.90 21.60
N SER A 18 -8.40 -13.09 22.91
CA SER A 18 -8.86 -14.37 23.47
C SER A 18 -10.26 -14.80 23.04
N LEU A 19 -11.09 -13.87 22.54
CA LEU A 19 -12.44 -14.15 22.03
C LEU A 19 -12.46 -14.56 20.56
N PHE A 20 -11.33 -14.48 19.84
CA PHE A 20 -11.28 -14.92 18.45
C PHE A 20 -11.65 -16.41 18.36
N ASN A 21 -12.57 -16.73 17.44
CA ASN A 21 -13.06 -18.09 17.20
C ASN A 21 -13.60 -18.80 18.45
N SER A 22 -14.07 -18.03 19.44
CA SER A 22 -14.66 -18.53 20.67
C SER A 22 -16.19 -18.46 20.60
N ASN A 23 -16.86 -19.46 21.17
CA ASN A 23 -18.31 -19.44 21.36
C ASN A 23 -18.74 -18.60 22.57
N LEU A 24 -17.79 -18.14 23.39
CA LEU A 24 -18.10 -17.36 24.59
C LEU A 24 -18.55 -15.95 24.20
N TYR A 25 -19.84 -15.65 24.39
CA TYR A 25 -20.50 -14.38 24.02
C TYR A 25 -20.70 -14.14 22.53
N SER A 26 -20.44 -15.14 21.67
CA SER A 26 -20.66 -15.00 20.23
C SER A 26 -22.15 -14.81 19.92
N ASP A 27 -22.44 -13.95 18.94
CA ASP A 27 -23.79 -13.56 18.53
C ASP A 27 -23.94 -13.49 16.99
N VAL A 28 -22.90 -13.94 16.28
CA VAL A 28 -22.86 -14.08 14.82
C VAL A 28 -21.89 -15.18 14.41
N GLU A 29 -22.18 -15.88 13.32
CA GLU A 29 -21.28 -16.82 12.64
C GLU A 29 -20.80 -16.20 11.33
N VAL A 30 -19.49 -16.26 11.05
CA VAL A 30 -18.94 -15.93 9.72
C VAL A 30 -18.70 -17.24 8.98
N ARG A 31 -19.19 -17.35 7.74
CA ARG A 31 -19.06 -18.56 6.91
C ARG A 31 -18.24 -18.27 5.66
N CYS A 32 -17.19 -19.05 5.46
CA CYS A 32 -16.32 -18.98 4.29
C CYS A 32 -16.88 -19.77 3.09
N SER A 33 -16.31 -19.50 1.92
CA SER A 33 -16.61 -20.17 0.66
C SER A 33 -16.35 -21.70 0.66
N ASP A 34 -15.43 -22.18 1.49
CA ASP A 34 -15.11 -23.61 1.67
C ASP A 34 -15.98 -24.32 2.72
N GLY A 35 -16.94 -23.61 3.33
CA GLY A 35 -17.79 -24.12 4.40
C GLY A 35 -17.20 -24.00 5.81
N THR A 36 -15.96 -23.51 5.95
CA THR A 36 -15.38 -23.18 7.27
C THR A 36 -16.21 -22.09 7.94
N THR A 37 -16.42 -22.21 9.24
CA THR A 37 -17.23 -21.27 10.04
C THR A 37 -16.47 -20.76 11.25
N TYR A 38 -16.73 -19.51 11.62
CA TYR A 38 -16.14 -18.84 12.78
C TYR A 38 -17.24 -18.24 13.64
N PRO A 39 -17.45 -18.68 14.91
CA PRO A 39 -18.18 -17.86 15.87
C PRO A 39 -17.47 -16.53 16.09
N ALA A 40 -18.25 -15.45 16.07
CA ALA A 40 -17.75 -14.09 16.18
C ALA A 40 -18.72 -13.20 16.98
N HIS A 41 -18.28 -11.96 17.21
CA HIS A 41 -18.94 -11.00 18.09
C HIS A 41 -19.22 -9.73 17.29
N LYS A 42 -20.50 -9.40 17.10
CA LYS A 42 -20.93 -8.18 16.38
C LYS A 42 -20.30 -6.94 17.00
N ALA A 43 -20.22 -6.87 18.33
CA ALA A 43 -19.58 -5.76 19.04
C ALA A 43 -18.10 -5.54 18.69
N ILE A 44 -17.39 -6.59 18.25
CA ILE A 44 -15.98 -6.51 17.86
C ILE A 44 -15.87 -6.24 16.35
N ILE A 45 -16.54 -7.02 15.51
CA ILE A 45 -16.35 -6.93 14.04
C ILE A 45 -17.05 -5.71 13.42
N CYS A 46 -18.24 -5.33 13.93
CA CYS A 46 -19.02 -4.22 13.36
C CYS A 46 -18.46 -2.85 13.74
N THR A 47 -17.77 -2.73 14.86
CA THR A 47 -17.15 -1.46 15.28
C THR A 47 -15.93 -1.10 14.44
N GLN A 48 -15.40 -2.05 13.69
CA GLN A 48 -14.16 -1.92 12.91
C GLN A 48 -14.37 -1.98 11.39
N SER A 49 -15.53 -2.49 10.94
CA SER A 49 -15.89 -2.55 9.53
C SER A 49 -17.30 -1.99 9.33
N ALA A 50 -17.39 -0.88 8.60
CA ALA A 50 -18.68 -0.29 8.25
C ALA A 50 -19.53 -1.24 7.37
N VAL A 51 -18.88 -2.05 6.54
CA VAL A 51 -19.56 -3.06 5.71
C VAL A 51 -20.17 -4.16 6.56
N LEU A 52 -19.40 -4.74 7.49
CA LEU A 52 -19.92 -5.76 8.42
C LEU A 52 -20.98 -5.17 9.36
N ALA A 53 -20.81 -3.92 9.81
CA ALA A 53 -21.83 -3.22 10.59
C ALA A 53 -23.16 -3.11 9.85
N ASN A 54 -23.10 -2.73 8.57
CA ASN A 54 -24.29 -2.61 7.73
C ASN A 54 -24.95 -3.97 7.46
N ALA A 55 -24.16 -5.03 7.26
CA ALA A 55 -24.66 -6.39 7.09
C ALA A 55 -25.34 -6.93 8.35
N CYS A 56 -24.77 -6.65 9.53
CA CYS A 56 -25.29 -7.10 10.82
C CYS A 56 -26.38 -6.19 11.43
N ASN A 57 -26.71 -5.05 10.80
CA ASN A 57 -27.62 -4.07 11.37
C ASN A 57 -29.07 -4.61 11.40
N PRO A 58 -29.70 -4.75 12.59
CA PRO A 58 -31.06 -5.29 12.70
C PRO A 58 -32.13 -4.40 12.05
N ASN A 59 -31.81 -3.12 11.80
CA ASN A 59 -32.71 -2.19 11.11
C ASN A 59 -32.64 -2.32 9.58
N HIS A 60 -31.67 -3.06 9.04
CA HIS A 60 -31.55 -3.30 7.61
C HIS A 60 -32.25 -4.62 7.24
N ALA A 61 -32.76 -4.70 6.02
CA ALA A 61 -33.49 -5.87 5.52
C ALA A 61 -32.57 -6.99 4.99
N PHE A 62 -31.30 -7.00 5.39
CA PHE A 62 -30.31 -8.01 5.00
C PHE A 62 -30.60 -9.36 5.67
N LYS A 63 -30.27 -10.47 5.00
CA LYS A 63 -30.53 -11.83 5.51
C LYS A 63 -29.68 -12.11 6.75
N GLU A 64 -28.46 -11.60 6.73
CA GLU A 64 -27.41 -11.72 7.73
C GLU A 64 -27.87 -11.19 9.09
N ALA A 65 -28.59 -10.06 9.09
CA ALA A 65 -29.16 -9.47 10.30
C ALA A 65 -30.23 -10.35 10.96
N ARG A 66 -30.91 -11.23 10.20
CA ARG A 66 -31.97 -12.13 10.70
C ARG A 66 -31.44 -13.51 11.06
N GLU A 67 -30.49 -14.02 10.28
CA GLU A 67 -29.94 -15.36 10.43
C GLU A 67 -28.75 -15.40 11.40
N ASN A 68 -28.18 -14.24 11.77
CA ASN A 68 -26.93 -14.13 12.53
C ASN A 68 -25.78 -14.89 11.86
N VAL A 69 -25.79 -14.93 10.52
CA VAL A 69 -24.75 -15.53 9.70
C VAL A 69 -24.30 -14.50 8.67
N VAL A 70 -22.99 -14.22 8.62
CA VAL A 70 -22.36 -13.43 7.57
C VAL A 70 -21.64 -14.38 6.62
N ALA A 71 -22.18 -14.55 5.42
CA ALA A 71 -21.63 -15.47 4.42
C ALA A 71 -20.67 -14.72 3.48
N LEU A 72 -19.39 -15.07 3.52
CA LEU A 72 -18.32 -14.50 2.70
C LEU A 72 -17.93 -15.48 1.59
N GLU A 73 -18.90 -15.81 0.73
CA GLU A 73 -18.79 -16.89 -0.26
C GLU A 73 -17.91 -16.57 -1.46
N GLN A 74 -17.57 -15.29 -1.67
CA GLN A 74 -16.74 -14.83 -2.78
C GLN A 74 -15.29 -14.57 -2.38
N ASP A 75 -14.99 -14.60 -1.07
CA ASP A 75 -13.67 -14.32 -0.55
C ASP A 75 -12.85 -15.60 -0.36
N ASP A 76 -11.53 -15.45 -0.48
CA ASP A 76 -10.57 -16.52 -0.23
C ASP A 76 -10.51 -16.85 1.28
N PRO A 77 -10.71 -18.10 1.72
CA PRO A 77 -10.78 -18.46 3.13
C PRO A 77 -9.56 -18.05 3.95
N ALA A 78 -8.35 -18.06 3.37
CA ALA A 78 -7.15 -17.67 4.09
C ALA A 78 -7.13 -16.16 4.37
N THR A 79 -7.58 -15.36 3.41
CA THR A 79 -7.71 -13.90 3.59
C THR A 79 -8.87 -13.54 4.53
N VAL A 80 -9.99 -14.29 4.51
CA VAL A 80 -11.07 -14.15 5.50
C VAL A 80 -10.56 -14.44 6.91
N HIS A 81 -9.83 -15.54 7.10
CA HIS A 81 -9.23 -15.86 8.39
C HIS A 81 -8.32 -14.72 8.88
N ALA A 82 -7.44 -14.20 8.04
CA ALA A 82 -6.56 -13.08 8.40
C ALA A 82 -7.31 -11.78 8.70
N LEU A 83 -8.39 -11.47 7.96
CA LEU A 83 -9.29 -10.36 8.28
C LEU A 83 -9.89 -10.53 9.68
N LEU A 84 -10.43 -11.72 9.98
CA LEU A 84 -11.03 -11.98 11.29
C LEU A 84 -9.99 -11.94 12.42
N VAL A 85 -8.80 -12.50 12.24
CA VAL A 85 -7.71 -12.38 13.23
C VAL A 85 -7.37 -10.92 13.47
N PHE A 86 -7.24 -10.12 12.40
CA PHE A 86 -6.95 -8.69 12.53
C PHE A 86 -8.03 -7.93 13.32
N LEU A 87 -9.32 -8.27 13.12
CA LEU A 87 -10.41 -7.63 13.86
C LEU A 87 -10.38 -7.94 15.37
N TYR A 88 -9.64 -8.95 15.82
CA TYR A 88 -9.53 -9.29 17.24
C TYR A 88 -8.17 -8.93 17.85
N ASP A 89 -7.09 -9.03 17.07
CA ASP A 89 -5.71 -8.91 17.55
C ASP A 89 -4.95 -7.72 16.92
N HIS A 90 -5.57 -7.02 15.95
CA HIS A 90 -4.96 -5.93 15.17
C HIS A 90 -3.64 -6.31 14.46
N CYS A 91 -3.44 -7.60 14.25
CA CYS A 91 -2.32 -8.19 13.54
C CYS A 91 -2.81 -9.34 12.66
N TYR A 92 -2.03 -9.70 11.64
CA TYR A 92 -2.21 -10.95 10.91
C TYR A 92 -0.86 -11.42 10.39
N THR A 93 -0.74 -12.71 10.09
CA THR A 93 0.47 -13.31 9.52
C THR A 93 0.20 -13.73 8.09
N ALA A 94 1.10 -13.36 7.18
CA ALA A 94 1.09 -13.89 5.81
C ALA A 94 1.73 -15.29 5.77
N PRO A 95 1.36 -16.13 4.78
CA PRO A 95 2.12 -17.34 4.48
C PRO A 95 3.55 -16.99 4.05
N ALA A 96 4.52 -17.86 4.37
CA ALA A 96 5.92 -17.65 3.98
C ALA A 96 6.08 -17.60 2.45
N ASP A 97 5.37 -18.48 1.75
CA ASP A 97 5.31 -18.48 0.30
C ASP A 97 4.18 -17.55 -0.18
N GLY A 98 4.49 -16.61 -1.07
CA GLY A 98 3.49 -15.71 -1.65
C GLY A 98 3.02 -14.58 -0.74
N ALA A 99 3.82 -14.22 0.27
CA ALA A 99 3.51 -13.13 1.21
C ALA A 99 3.13 -11.81 0.51
N MET A 100 3.88 -11.40 -0.52
CA MET A 100 3.59 -10.20 -1.31
C MET A 100 2.16 -10.20 -1.88
N LEU A 101 1.75 -11.29 -2.53
CA LEU A 101 0.40 -11.44 -3.07
C LEU A 101 -0.66 -11.46 -1.96
N PHE A 102 -0.34 -12.10 -0.84
CA PHE A 102 -1.22 -12.13 0.31
C PHE A 102 -1.47 -10.72 0.86
N HIS A 103 -0.44 -9.90 1.02
CA HIS A 103 -0.58 -8.52 1.46
C HIS A 103 -1.36 -7.65 0.47
N ALA A 104 -1.18 -7.84 -0.84
CA ALA A 104 -1.99 -7.14 -1.85
C ALA A 104 -3.48 -7.50 -1.75
N ARG A 105 -3.80 -8.79 -1.55
CA ARG A 105 -5.18 -9.25 -1.35
C ARG A 105 -5.78 -8.73 -0.04
N MET A 106 -5.00 -8.74 1.04
CA MET A 106 -5.42 -8.18 2.32
C MET A 106 -5.68 -6.68 2.24
N TYR A 107 -4.91 -5.94 1.43
CA TYR A 107 -5.16 -4.53 1.15
C TYR A 107 -6.50 -4.33 0.42
N ALA A 108 -6.77 -5.13 -0.62
CA ALA A 108 -8.05 -5.09 -1.34
C ALA A 108 -9.24 -5.47 -0.43
N MET A 109 -9.08 -6.50 0.41
CA MET A 109 -10.08 -6.84 1.43
C MET A 109 -10.33 -5.68 2.39
N ALA A 110 -9.27 -5.02 2.86
CA ALA A 110 -9.41 -3.91 3.79
C ALA A 110 -10.12 -2.71 3.16
N GLU A 111 -9.89 -2.45 1.87
CA GLU A 111 -10.64 -1.46 1.12
C GLU A 111 -12.11 -1.86 0.98
N PHE A 112 -12.39 -3.09 0.56
CA PHE A 112 -13.75 -3.58 0.37
C PHE A 112 -14.56 -3.57 1.68
N TYR A 113 -14.00 -4.12 2.75
CA TYR A 113 -14.63 -4.17 4.06
C TYR A 113 -14.51 -2.86 4.85
N GLN A 114 -13.87 -1.83 4.29
CA GLN A 114 -13.66 -0.53 4.92
C GLN A 114 -13.05 -0.65 6.33
N VAL A 115 -11.87 -1.26 6.39
CA VAL A 115 -11.07 -1.43 7.61
C VAL A 115 -9.75 -0.65 7.44
N PRO A 116 -9.72 0.67 7.71
CA PRO A 116 -8.57 1.52 7.39
C PRO A 116 -7.25 1.07 8.05
N ALA A 117 -7.32 0.59 9.30
CA ALA A 117 -6.13 0.13 10.02
C ALA A 117 -5.51 -1.13 9.39
N LEU A 118 -6.35 -2.06 8.89
CA LEU A 118 -5.89 -3.23 8.16
C LEU A 118 -5.26 -2.83 6.84
N LYS A 119 -5.87 -1.86 6.16
CA LYS A 119 -5.41 -1.33 4.86
C LYS A 119 -4.00 -0.75 4.99
N GLU A 120 -3.75 0.06 6.01
CA GLU A 120 -2.43 0.61 6.30
C GLU A 120 -1.41 -0.45 6.75
N LEU A 121 -1.82 -1.45 7.54
CA LEU A 121 -0.94 -2.57 7.89
C LEU A 121 -0.53 -3.37 6.65
N ALA A 122 -1.50 -3.78 5.83
CA ALA A 122 -1.27 -4.54 4.60
C ALA A 122 -0.36 -3.78 3.62
N LYS A 123 -0.55 -2.46 3.51
CA LYS A 123 0.32 -1.58 2.70
C LYS A 123 1.77 -1.59 3.19
N ARG A 124 1.99 -1.50 4.51
CA ARG A 124 3.34 -1.51 5.10
C ARG A 124 4.03 -2.86 4.87
N CYS A 125 3.36 -3.96 5.18
CA CYS A 125 3.93 -5.29 4.97
C CYS A 125 4.20 -5.56 3.47
N PHE A 126 3.29 -5.15 2.59
CA PHE A 126 3.53 -5.23 1.13
C PHE A 126 4.78 -4.46 0.71
N ARG A 127 5.00 -3.26 1.26
CA ARG A 127 6.20 -2.46 0.99
C ARG A 127 7.47 -3.20 1.42
N GLU A 128 7.46 -3.80 2.61
CA GLU A 128 8.59 -4.57 3.14
C GLU A 128 8.94 -5.74 2.21
N GLU A 129 7.94 -6.44 1.66
CA GLU A 129 8.16 -7.50 0.67
C GLU A 129 8.76 -6.96 -0.64
N VAL A 130 8.28 -5.83 -1.17
CA VAL A 130 8.78 -5.25 -2.43
C VAL A 130 10.18 -4.68 -2.30
N ASP A 131 10.45 -3.94 -1.22
CA ASP A 131 11.75 -3.32 -0.93
C ASP A 131 12.77 -4.33 -0.38
N GLY A 132 12.32 -5.52 0.03
CA GLY A 132 13.15 -6.63 0.49
C GLY A 132 14.10 -7.19 -0.58
N GLU A 133 15.01 -8.06 -0.17
CA GLU A 133 16.04 -8.63 -1.05
C GLU A 133 15.40 -9.44 -2.19
N GLY A 134 15.45 -8.88 -3.40
CA GLY A 134 14.90 -9.51 -4.60
C GLY A 134 13.37 -9.37 -4.77
N GLY A 135 12.67 -8.64 -3.89
CA GLY A 135 11.21 -8.51 -3.92
C GLY A 135 10.66 -7.96 -5.23
N TRP A 136 11.10 -6.77 -5.64
CA TRP A 136 10.74 -6.17 -6.94
C TRP A 136 11.12 -7.04 -8.15
N ALA A 137 12.10 -7.93 -7.99
CA ALA A 137 12.62 -8.81 -9.02
C ALA A 137 11.93 -10.18 -9.04
N ASP A 138 11.10 -10.49 -8.04
CA ASP A 138 10.37 -11.73 -7.95
C ASP A 138 9.21 -11.76 -8.96
N PRO A 139 8.91 -12.88 -9.63
CA PRO A 139 7.77 -12.98 -10.53
C PRO A 139 6.42 -12.61 -9.88
N SER A 140 6.30 -12.78 -8.56
CA SER A 140 5.11 -12.38 -7.80
C SER A 140 4.88 -10.86 -7.79
N PHE A 141 5.89 -10.02 -8.07
CA PHE A 141 5.71 -8.58 -8.20
C PHE A 141 4.76 -8.23 -9.35
N ALA A 142 4.91 -8.87 -10.52
CA ALA A 142 4.01 -8.66 -11.66
C ALA A 142 2.57 -9.13 -11.35
N LEU A 143 2.44 -10.26 -10.66
CA LEU A 143 1.15 -10.76 -10.19
C LEU A 143 0.54 -9.83 -9.13
N ALA A 144 1.35 -9.19 -8.30
CA ALA A 144 0.89 -8.24 -7.30
C ALA A 144 0.41 -6.93 -7.94
N VAL A 145 1.08 -6.44 -8.98
CA VAL A 145 0.60 -5.31 -9.80
C VAL A 145 -0.80 -5.62 -10.33
N GLU A 146 -1.01 -6.83 -10.85
CA GLU A 146 -2.32 -7.28 -11.31
C GLU A 146 -3.39 -7.22 -10.23
N VAL A 147 -3.15 -7.87 -9.08
CA VAL A 147 -4.08 -7.87 -7.95
C VAL A 147 -4.40 -6.45 -7.50
N VAL A 148 -3.39 -5.58 -7.38
CA VAL A 148 -3.56 -4.19 -6.95
C VAL A 148 -4.46 -3.42 -7.91
N PHE A 149 -4.22 -3.49 -9.22
CA PHE A 149 -4.96 -2.69 -10.20
C PHE A 149 -6.36 -3.23 -10.52
N GLU A 150 -6.60 -4.53 -10.30
CA GLU A 150 -7.90 -5.16 -10.58
C GLU A 150 -8.81 -5.24 -9.36
N SER A 151 -8.24 -5.26 -8.16
CA SER A 151 -9.00 -5.46 -6.91
C SER A 151 -9.15 -4.19 -6.07
N THR A 152 -8.68 -3.03 -6.56
CA THR A 152 -8.87 -1.73 -5.89
C THR A 152 -9.50 -0.71 -6.85
N PRO A 153 -10.27 0.28 -6.36
CA PRO A 153 -10.76 1.37 -7.21
C PRO A 153 -9.63 2.22 -7.82
N GLU A 154 -9.88 2.87 -8.96
CA GLU A 154 -8.88 3.75 -9.62
C GLU A 154 -8.42 4.92 -8.73
N GLY A 155 -9.31 5.41 -7.85
CA GLY A 155 -9.00 6.46 -6.88
C GLY A 155 -8.13 6.00 -5.70
N ASP A 156 -7.91 4.70 -5.54
CA ASP A 156 -7.06 4.16 -4.48
C ASP A 156 -5.58 4.30 -4.84
N ARG A 157 -4.97 5.41 -4.42
CA ARG A 157 -3.55 5.70 -4.69
C ARG A 157 -2.59 5.07 -3.68
N GLY A 158 -3.03 4.16 -2.81
CA GLY A 158 -2.14 3.59 -1.79
C GLY A 158 -1.17 2.56 -2.37
N LEU A 159 -1.62 1.35 -2.68
CA LEU A 159 -0.75 0.35 -3.32
C LEU A 159 -0.48 0.64 -4.80
N ARG A 160 -1.41 1.31 -5.50
CA ARG A 160 -1.19 1.68 -6.92
C ARG A 160 0.05 2.56 -7.09
N ASP A 161 0.21 3.59 -6.27
CA ASP A 161 1.40 4.45 -6.31
C ASP A 161 2.66 3.69 -5.91
N LEU A 162 2.57 2.79 -4.93
CA LEU A 162 3.71 2.01 -4.44
C LEU A 162 4.27 1.11 -5.55
N VAL A 163 3.41 0.33 -6.24
CA VAL A 163 3.89 -0.55 -7.31
C VAL A 163 4.38 0.24 -8.53
N VAL A 164 3.78 1.40 -8.82
CA VAL A 164 4.26 2.32 -9.87
C VAL A 164 5.63 2.92 -9.50
N GLU A 165 5.83 3.31 -8.25
CA GLU A 165 7.11 3.81 -7.74
C GLU A 165 8.20 2.76 -7.86
N ALA A 166 7.93 1.52 -7.41
CA ALA A 166 8.85 0.40 -7.53
C ALA A 166 9.17 0.08 -9.00
N ALA A 167 8.15 0.04 -9.86
CA ALA A 167 8.30 -0.17 -11.29
C ALA A 167 9.17 0.92 -11.94
N CYS A 168 8.96 2.19 -11.59
CA CYS A 168 9.79 3.28 -12.09
C CYS A 168 11.24 3.16 -11.62
N ARG A 169 11.47 2.82 -10.36
CA ARG A 169 12.81 2.67 -9.78
C ARG A 169 13.63 1.60 -10.51
N HIS A 170 12.99 0.50 -10.89
CA HIS A 170 13.62 -0.67 -11.50
C HIS A 170 13.21 -0.90 -12.97
N PHE A 171 12.74 0.15 -13.66
CA PHE A 171 12.15 0.00 -14.99
C PHE A 171 13.13 -0.59 -16.02
N GLY A 172 14.42 -0.24 -15.92
CA GLY A 172 15.46 -0.72 -16.81
C GLY A 172 15.65 -2.24 -16.75
N GLU A 173 15.52 -2.82 -15.57
CA GLU A 173 15.62 -4.26 -15.32
C GLU A 173 14.28 -4.98 -15.52
N LEU A 174 13.17 -4.35 -15.11
CA LEU A 174 11.84 -4.92 -15.19
C LEU A 174 11.36 -5.08 -16.64
N LYS A 175 11.66 -4.13 -17.53
CA LYS A 175 11.23 -4.20 -18.94
C LYS A 175 11.79 -5.41 -19.71
N GLU A 176 12.88 -6.01 -19.22
CA GLU A 176 13.50 -7.19 -19.82
C GLU A 176 12.88 -8.50 -19.28
N ARG A 177 11.96 -8.41 -18.33
CA ARG A 177 11.28 -9.56 -17.72
C ARG A 177 9.92 -9.76 -18.38
N LYS A 178 9.69 -10.99 -18.82
CA LYS A 178 8.48 -11.38 -19.54
C LYS A 178 7.22 -11.15 -18.70
N GLU A 179 7.24 -11.48 -17.41
CA GLU A 179 6.12 -11.33 -16.50
C GLU A 179 5.70 -9.86 -16.34
N PHE A 180 6.69 -8.96 -16.28
CA PHE A 180 6.45 -7.52 -16.21
C PHE A 180 5.91 -6.95 -17.53
N GLU A 181 6.48 -7.38 -18.66
CA GLU A 181 5.98 -7.01 -19.98
C GLU A 181 4.50 -7.43 -20.17
N GLU A 182 4.17 -8.66 -19.78
CA GLU A 182 2.80 -9.20 -19.87
C GLU A 182 1.80 -8.38 -19.03
N VAL A 183 2.12 -8.04 -17.78
CA VAL A 183 1.23 -7.22 -16.95
C VAL A 183 1.11 -5.79 -17.48
N ALA A 184 2.19 -5.20 -18.00
CA ALA A 184 2.16 -3.86 -18.58
C ALA A 184 1.29 -3.80 -19.84
N GLN A 185 1.32 -4.83 -20.69
CA GLN A 185 0.47 -4.91 -21.87
C GLN A 185 -1.01 -5.14 -21.52
N ARG A 186 -1.27 -5.92 -20.47
CA ARG A 186 -2.63 -6.29 -20.05
C ARG A 186 -3.33 -5.16 -19.28
N ILE A 187 -2.60 -4.43 -18.44
CA ILE A 187 -3.15 -3.40 -17.56
C ILE A 187 -2.74 -2.01 -18.07
N GLY A 188 -3.54 -1.49 -18.99
CA GLY A 188 -3.28 -0.19 -19.61
C GLY A 188 -3.21 0.98 -18.61
N SER A 189 -4.02 0.95 -17.55
CA SER A 189 -4.00 1.99 -16.49
C SER A 189 -2.70 1.97 -15.68
N PHE A 190 -2.13 0.79 -15.41
CA PHE A 190 -0.81 0.67 -14.80
C PHE A 190 0.28 1.24 -15.70
N SER A 191 0.27 0.87 -16.99
CA SER A 191 1.23 1.41 -17.97
C SER A 191 1.13 2.93 -18.11
N PHE A 192 -0.09 3.47 -18.08
CA PHE A 192 -0.32 4.91 -18.09
C PHE A 192 0.27 5.59 -16.85
N ASP A 193 0.00 5.05 -15.66
CA ASP A 193 0.55 5.58 -14.40
C ASP A 193 2.08 5.51 -14.37
N VAL A 194 2.68 4.43 -14.86
CA VAL A 194 4.14 4.30 -15.01
C VAL A 194 4.68 5.35 -15.99
N ALA A 195 4.04 5.54 -17.15
CA ALA A 195 4.44 6.54 -18.12
C ALA A 195 4.35 7.97 -17.55
N GLU A 196 3.28 8.28 -16.81
CA GLU A 196 3.10 9.57 -16.13
C GLU A 196 4.18 9.79 -15.06
N ALA A 197 4.45 8.77 -14.25
CA ALA A 197 5.48 8.82 -13.22
C ALA A 197 6.88 8.97 -13.83
N LEU A 198 7.22 8.23 -14.89
CA LEU A 198 8.48 8.37 -15.61
C LEU A 198 8.62 9.74 -16.28
N HIS A 199 7.55 10.28 -16.86
CA HIS A 199 7.57 11.62 -17.46
C HIS A 199 7.87 12.72 -16.43
N ARG A 200 7.37 12.55 -15.19
CA ARG A 200 7.65 13.46 -14.07
C ARG A 200 9.03 13.27 -13.46
N ARG A 201 9.78 12.23 -13.82
CA ARG A 201 11.14 12.04 -13.30
C ARG A 201 12.08 13.01 -14.00
N PRO A 202 12.97 13.66 -13.24
CA PRO A 202 13.97 14.51 -13.84
C PRO A 202 14.91 13.69 -14.72
N VAL A 203 14.96 14.04 -16.01
CA VAL A 203 15.81 13.37 -17.00
C VAL A 203 17.29 13.51 -16.59
N LEU A 204 17.64 14.66 -16.04
CA LEU A 204 18.94 14.93 -15.44
C LEU A 204 18.74 15.97 -14.33
N THR A 205 19.13 15.65 -13.10
CA THR A 205 19.17 16.66 -12.03
C THR A 205 20.55 17.30 -12.02
N VAL A 206 20.60 18.63 -12.16
CA VAL A 206 21.83 19.40 -12.02
C VAL A 206 21.93 19.88 -10.57
N GLU A 207 23.02 19.52 -9.89
CA GLU A 207 23.33 20.02 -8.56
C GLU A 207 24.41 21.11 -8.64
N LEU A 208 24.10 22.27 -8.08
CA LEU A 208 25.00 23.41 -8.02
C LEU A 208 25.26 23.79 -6.57
N LYS A 209 26.48 24.26 -6.30
CA LYS A 209 26.86 24.78 -5.00
C LYS A 209 26.70 26.30 -4.99
N CYS A 210 25.90 26.81 -4.05
CA CYS A 210 25.76 28.24 -3.82
C CYS A 210 27.10 28.82 -3.36
N LYS A 211 27.53 29.94 -3.96
CA LYS A 211 28.79 30.60 -3.60
C LYS A 211 28.72 31.35 -2.26
N GLU A 212 27.52 31.71 -1.81
CA GLU A 212 27.34 32.52 -0.60
C GLU A 212 27.21 31.66 0.65
N CYS A 213 26.32 30.66 0.64
CA CYS A 213 26.08 29.81 1.82
C CYS A 213 26.69 28.41 1.71
N SER A 214 27.34 28.06 0.59
CA SER A 214 27.79 26.70 0.27
C SER A 214 26.69 25.62 0.22
N GLY A 215 25.42 26.01 0.31
CA GLY A 215 24.27 25.12 0.18
C GLY A 215 24.11 24.55 -1.23
N GLN A 216 23.44 23.41 -1.33
CA GLN A 216 23.14 22.77 -2.61
C GLN A 216 21.84 23.32 -3.18
N VAL A 217 21.84 23.63 -4.47
CA VAL A 217 20.65 23.97 -5.24
C VAL A 217 20.52 22.97 -6.37
N LYS A 218 19.36 22.34 -6.48
CA LYS A 218 19.08 21.30 -7.47
C LYS A 218 17.96 21.75 -8.38
N PHE A 219 18.08 21.46 -9.67
CA PHE A 219 16.99 21.64 -10.62
C PHE A 219 17.02 20.52 -11.67
N ASP A 220 15.87 20.25 -12.27
CA ASP A 220 15.73 19.33 -13.39
C ASP A 220 16.09 20.03 -14.71
N VAL A 221 16.90 19.41 -15.56
CA VAL A 221 17.15 19.90 -16.92
C VAL A 221 15.85 20.07 -17.72
N GLY A 222 14.79 19.32 -17.42
CA GLY A 222 13.46 19.56 -17.99
C GLY A 222 12.91 20.96 -17.70
N ASP A 223 13.28 21.56 -16.58
CA ASP A 223 12.92 22.94 -16.18
C ASP A 223 14.00 23.97 -16.59
N TRP A 224 14.85 23.65 -17.57
CA TRP A 224 16.00 24.48 -17.95
C TRP A 224 15.65 25.93 -18.23
N GLU A 225 14.54 26.20 -18.93
CA GLU A 225 14.14 27.59 -19.25
C GLU A 225 13.92 28.41 -17.98
N LYS A 226 13.21 27.85 -16.98
CA LYS A 226 12.99 28.49 -15.69
C LYS A 226 14.29 28.63 -14.90
N ALA A 227 15.10 27.57 -14.88
CA ALA A 227 16.35 27.54 -14.14
C ALA A 227 17.39 28.53 -14.70
N ARG A 228 17.44 28.72 -16.03
CA ARG A 228 18.34 29.68 -16.70
C ARG A 228 17.96 31.12 -16.41
N GLU A 229 16.67 31.42 -16.27
CA GLU A 229 16.19 32.75 -15.92
C GLU A 229 16.47 33.09 -14.46
N LYS A 230 16.13 32.19 -13.52
CA LYS A 230 16.27 32.46 -12.10
C LYS A 230 16.40 31.16 -11.30
N LEU A 231 17.54 31.02 -10.62
CA LEU A 231 17.77 29.92 -9.69
C LEU A 231 18.09 30.48 -8.30
N ASP A 232 17.11 30.42 -7.40
CA ASP A 232 17.23 30.97 -6.06
C ASP A 232 17.70 29.91 -5.06
N CYS A 233 18.68 30.27 -4.24
CA CYS A 233 19.10 29.48 -3.10
C CYS A 233 18.25 29.81 -1.87
N ALA A 234 18.10 28.86 -0.94
CA ALA A 234 17.39 29.06 0.33
C ALA A 234 17.97 30.20 1.20
N CYS A 235 19.22 30.61 0.99
CA CYS A 235 19.83 31.76 1.66
C CYS A 235 19.42 33.12 1.06
N GLY A 236 18.63 33.13 -0.01
CA GLY A 236 18.24 34.34 -0.75
C GLY A 236 19.18 34.74 -1.89
N ALA A 237 20.32 34.05 -2.04
CA ALA A 237 21.24 34.26 -3.15
C ALA A 237 20.64 33.79 -4.49
N SER A 238 20.82 34.58 -5.54
CA SER A 238 20.47 34.16 -6.91
C SER A 238 21.70 33.61 -7.62
N ILE A 239 21.55 32.44 -8.25
CA ILE A 239 22.63 31.73 -8.95
C ILE A 239 22.50 31.97 -10.45
N SER A 240 23.52 32.63 -11.04
CA SER A 240 23.60 32.80 -12.50
C SER A 240 24.18 31.56 -13.18
N LEU A 241 23.43 30.97 -14.11
CA LEU A 241 23.87 29.80 -14.90
C LEU A 241 24.76 30.18 -16.10
N SER A 242 24.94 31.47 -16.42
CA SER A 242 25.72 31.93 -17.57
C SER A 242 27.19 31.46 -17.58
N ALA A 243 27.85 31.48 -16.42
CA ALA A 243 29.24 31.01 -16.29
C ALA A 243 29.38 29.48 -16.34
N TRP A 244 28.30 28.75 -16.01
CA TRP A 244 28.25 27.29 -16.13
C TRP A 244 28.06 26.88 -17.60
N MET A 245 27.17 27.57 -18.34
CA MET A 245 26.94 27.35 -19.78
C MET A 245 28.21 27.52 -20.63
N ALA A 246 29.02 28.56 -20.35
CA ALA A 246 30.26 28.81 -21.08
C ALA A 246 31.29 27.66 -21.01
N ARG A 247 31.16 26.76 -20.01
CA ARG A 247 32.02 25.58 -19.89
C ARG A 247 31.54 24.39 -20.72
N PHE A 248 30.23 24.28 -20.97
CA PHE A 248 29.67 23.22 -21.81
C PHE A 248 29.85 23.50 -23.30
N GLU A 249 29.71 24.76 -23.72
CA GLU A 249 29.94 25.17 -25.12
C GLU A 249 31.40 24.98 -25.56
N GLN A 250 32.36 25.08 -24.63
CA GLN A 250 33.79 24.82 -24.91
C GLN A 250 34.16 23.33 -24.97
N GLN A 251 33.26 22.42 -24.58
CA GLN A 251 33.50 20.97 -24.58
C GLN A 251 32.76 20.22 -25.70
N SER A 252 31.94 20.93 -26.49
CA SER A 252 31.17 20.37 -27.61
C SER A 252 31.79 20.61 -29.00
N GLU A 253 33.04 21.10 -29.06
CA GLU A 253 33.85 21.21 -30.30
C GLU A 253 34.89 20.08 -30.41
#